data_AF-E1VLT1-F1
#
_entry.id   AF-E1VLT1-F1
#
_cell.length_a   1.000
_cell.length_b   1.000
_cell.length_c   1.000
_cell.angle_alpha   90.00
_cell.angle_beta   90.00
_cell.angle_gamma   90.00
#
_symmetry.space_group_name_H-M   'P 1'
#
loop_
_entity.id
_entity.type
_entity.pdbx_description
1 polymer ?
#
loop_
_entity_poly.entity_id
_entity_poly.type
_entity_poly.pdbx_seq_one_letter_code
_entity_poly.pdbx_strand_id
1 'polypeptide(L)'
;MKDVGLDLNIFPVLEDGKVKFQMVKPGESGGSRISFQLGSITDRQIRENANEPPDRNDLSLDAIDDMDEEVRDSLRKVGVNSARDLEKLDSRNVNFKKVVQEKTGGEKSLDYSDLANLINKARRRKLSPQLSTLSAHEQGEAVELTLHGENFVLQKSSHYPAAIVNNRQAEILHADAEKLQLRVPREFLKTGDNALAIALDPYAVMQLNLQS
;
A
#
# COMPACT_ATOMS: atom_id res chain seq x y z
N MET A 1 24.04 13.26 23.95
CA MET A 1 22.98 13.45 24.96
C MET A 1 23.33 12.59 26.17
N LYS A 2 22.97 13.03 27.38
CA LYS A 2 23.48 12.47 28.65
C LYS A 2 22.49 11.41 29.16
N ASP A 3 22.95 10.19 29.40
CA ASP A 3 22.14 9.14 30.00
C ASP A 3 21.72 9.57 31.41
N VAL A 4 20.42 9.50 31.69
CA VAL A 4 19.85 9.81 33.00
C VAL A 4 19.45 8.49 33.65
N GLY A 5 20.28 8.05 34.61
CA GLY A 5 19.92 6.97 35.52
C GLY A 5 19.17 7.53 36.72
N LEU A 6 18.01 6.97 37.04
CA LEU A 6 17.25 7.29 38.25
C LEU A 6 17.26 6.07 39.16
N ASP A 7 17.95 6.18 40.30
CA ASP A 7 17.93 5.16 41.34
C ASP A 7 16.93 5.55 42.44
N LEU A 8 15.93 4.71 42.67
CA LEU A 8 14.93 4.88 43.71
C LEU A 8 15.07 3.78 44.76
N ASN A 9 15.05 4.14 46.04
CA ASN A 9 14.95 3.17 47.14
C ASN A 9 13.51 3.18 47.65
N ILE A 10 12.82 2.05 47.53
CA ILE A 10 11.38 1.95 47.84
C ILE A 10 11.05 0.72 48.69
N PHE A 11 9.96 0.81 49.46
CA PHE A 11 9.33 -0.31 50.13
C PHE A 11 8.01 -0.68 49.43
N PRO A 12 7.76 -1.97 49.17
CA PRO A 12 6.42 -2.42 48.81
C PRO A 12 5.52 -2.39 50.05
N VAL A 13 4.37 -1.74 49.95
CA VAL A 13 3.33 -1.64 50.99
C VAL A 13 2.03 -2.16 50.39
N LEU A 14 1.36 -3.06 51.10
CA LEU A 14 0.04 -3.55 50.68
C LEU A 14 -1.03 -2.62 51.26
N GLU A 15 -1.75 -1.90 50.40
CA GLU A 15 -2.83 -0.99 50.80
C GLU A 15 -4.04 -1.26 49.91
N ASP A 16 -5.21 -1.51 50.51
CA ASP A 16 -6.47 -1.86 49.82
C ASP A 16 -6.35 -3.04 48.84
N GLY A 17 -5.56 -4.06 49.21
CA GLY A 17 -5.32 -5.24 48.36
C GLY A 17 -4.45 -4.97 47.12
N LYS A 18 -3.86 -3.77 47.01
CA LYS A 18 -2.94 -3.38 45.93
C LYS A 18 -1.55 -3.15 46.52
N VAL A 19 -0.53 -3.62 45.82
CA VAL A 19 0.86 -3.31 46.16
C VAL A 19 1.18 -1.89 45.69
N LYS A 20 1.47 -1.00 46.63
CA LYS A 20 1.97 0.35 46.38
C LYS A 20 3.44 0.43 46.76
N PHE A 21 4.20 1.29 46.10
CA PHE A 21 5.61 1.49 46.41
C PHE A 21 5.80 2.85 47.07
N GLN A 22 6.34 2.87 48.29
CA GLN A 22 6.63 4.08 49.05
C GLN A 22 8.13 4.35 49.09
N MET A 23 8.54 5.60 48.86
CA MET A 23 9.95 6.01 48.96
C MET A 23 10.46 5.93 50.40
N VAL A 24 11.67 5.39 50.57
CA VAL A 24 12.35 5.28 51.87
C VAL A 24 12.65 6.67 52.44
N LYS A 25 12.40 6.89 53.73
CA LYS A 25 12.73 8.16 54.40
C LYS A 25 14.16 8.13 54.97
N PRO A 26 14.80 9.30 55.16
CA PRO A 26 16.15 9.37 55.75
C PRO A 26 16.17 8.74 57.15
N GLY A 27 16.99 7.71 57.36
CA GLY A 27 17.15 7.00 58.64
C GLY A 27 16.53 5.60 58.68
N GLU A 28 15.78 5.19 57.65
CA GLU A 28 15.22 3.85 57.52
C GLU A 28 16.14 2.92 56.73
N SER A 29 16.34 1.68 57.20
CA SER A 29 17.15 0.65 56.56
C SER A 29 16.28 -0.51 56.02
N GLY A 30 16.70 -1.12 54.90
CA GLY A 30 16.01 -2.30 54.32
C GLY A 30 15.16 -2.04 53.07
N GLY A 31 15.17 -0.84 52.50
CA GLY A 31 14.48 -0.54 51.23
C GLY A 31 15.08 -1.28 50.03
N SER A 32 14.24 -1.67 49.08
CA SER A 32 14.70 -2.28 47.82
C SER A 32 15.13 -1.20 46.83
N ARG A 33 16.33 -1.34 46.25
CA ARG A 33 16.84 -0.43 45.23
C ARG A 33 16.28 -0.82 43.86
N ILE A 34 15.62 0.12 43.19
CA ILE A 34 15.20 0.01 41.80
C ILE A 34 15.94 1.06 40.98
N SER A 35 16.72 0.58 40.00
CA SER A 35 17.48 1.42 39.08
C SER A 35 16.73 1.51 37.75
N PHE A 36 16.25 2.70 37.40
CA PHE A 36 15.68 2.99 36.09
C PHE A 36 16.77 3.60 35.21
N GLN A 37 17.23 2.85 34.21
CA GLN A 37 18.00 3.41 33.12
C GLN A 37 17.02 3.82 32.03
N LEU A 38 16.76 5.13 31.89
CA LEU A 38 16.14 5.65 30.67
C LEU A 38 17.19 5.57 29.57
N GLY A 39 17.23 4.42 28.88
CA GLY A 39 17.96 4.30 27.63
C GLY A 39 17.41 5.33 26.65
N SER A 40 18.29 6.14 26.07
CA SER A 40 17.88 6.96 24.94
C SER A 40 17.33 6.03 23.86
N ILE A 41 16.10 6.29 23.42
CA ILE A 41 15.56 5.58 22.26
C ILE A 41 16.50 5.96 21.12
N THR A 42 17.30 5.00 20.67
CA THR A 42 18.21 5.24 19.56
C THR A 42 17.40 5.50 18.30
N ASP A 43 17.90 6.33 17.37
CA ASP A 43 17.25 6.57 16.08
C ASP A 43 16.88 5.27 15.36
N ARG A 44 17.62 4.18 15.64
CA ARG A 44 17.31 2.83 15.15
C ARG A 44 15.98 2.28 15.68
N GLN A 45 15.71 2.40 16.98
CA GLN A 45 14.45 1.96 17.59
C GLN A 45 13.27 2.87 17.21
N ILE A 46 13.53 4.16 16.97
CA ILE A 46 12.53 5.07 16.38
C ILE A 46 12.20 4.61 14.96
N ARG A 47 13.19 4.38 14.09
CA ARG A 47 12.94 3.87 12.73
C ARG A 47 12.24 2.52 12.67
N GLU A 48 12.49 1.64 13.64
CA GLU A 48 11.85 0.32 13.69
C GLU A 48 10.36 0.40 14.07
N ASN A 49 9.94 1.44 14.80
CA ASN A 49 8.58 1.57 15.34
C ASN A 49 7.78 2.77 14.80
N ALA A 50 8.43 3.78 14.24
CA ALA A 50 7.79 4.93 13.65
C ALA A 50 7.41 4.65 12.19
N ASN A 51 6.32 5.26 11.74
CA ASN A 51 5.97 5.24 10.34
C ASN A 51 7.05 5.96 9.52
N GLU A 52 7.33 5.42 8.33
CA GLU A 52 8.26 6.07 7.41
C GLU A 52 7.65 7.39 6.93
N PRO A 53 8.49 8.40 6.62
CA PRO A 53 8.02 9.62 5.99
C PRO A 53 7.25 9.28 4.70
N PRO A 54 6.14 10.00 4.41
CA PRO A 54 5.37 9.77 3.19
C PRO A 54 6.23 10.04 1.96
N ASP A 55 6.21 9.11 1.01
CA ASP A 55 6.85 9.26 -0.30
C ASP A 55 5.96 10.10 -1.23
N ARG A 56 6.53 10.76 -2.26
CA ARG A 56 5.77 11.48 -3.30
C ARG A 56 4.75 10.60 -4.03
N ASN A 57 5.03 9.30 -4.08
CA ASN A 57 4.16 8.31 -4.69
C ASN A 57 3.14 7.71 -3.71
N ASP A 58 3.18 8.08 -2.44
CA ASP A 58 2.26 7.54 -1.45
C ASP A 58 0.86 8.12 -1.63
N LEU A 59 -0.16 7.28 -1.42
CA LEU A 59 -1.55 7.65 -1.56
C LEU A 59 -2.13 7.89 -0.16
N SER A 60 -2.45 9.15 0.15
CA SER A 60 -3.15 9.50 1.38
C SER A 60 -4.55 8.87 1.38
N LEU A 61 -4.99 8.40 2.56
CA LEU A 61 -6.36 7.96 2.78
C LEU A 61 -7.42 9.03 2.46
N ASP A 62 -7.04 10.31 2.48
CA ASP A 62 -7.93 11.43 2.10
C ASP A 62 -8.20 11.49 0.61
N ALA A 63 -7.31 10.95 -0.22
CA ALA A 63 -7.47 10.94 -1.67
C ALA A 63 -8.39 9.80 -2.16
N ILE A 64 -8.96 9.01 -1.24
CA ILE A 64 -9.86 7.89 -1.55
C ILE A 64 -11.29 8.37 -1.30
N ASP A 65 -11.95 8.86 -2.36
CA ASP A 65 -13.31 9.41 -2.30
C ASP A 65 -14.36 8.39 -1.87
N ASP A 66 -14.19 7.13 -2.31
CA ASP A 66 -15.15 6.04 -2.10
C ASP A 66 -15.06 5.41 -0.68
N MET A 67 -14.30 6.01 0.26
CA MET A 67 -14.12 5.50 1.62
C MET A 67 -14.94 6.30 2.64
N ASP A 68 -15.63 5.57 3.52
CA ASP A 68 -16.43 6.11 4.62
C ASP A 68 -15.56 6.90 5.63
N GLU A 69 -16.06 8.07 6.07
CA GLU A 69 -15.34 8.97 6.96
C GLU A 69 -15.07 8.36 8.35
N GLU A 70 -15.99 7.56 8.89
CA GLU A 70 -15.80 6.89 10.19
C GLU A 70 -14.73 5.80 10.12
N VAL A 71 -14.65 5.12 8.98
CA VAL A 71 -13.59 4.12 8.71
C VAL A 71 -12.25 4.84 8.56
N ARG A 72 -12.21 5.94 7.81
CA ARG A 72 -11.01 6.78 7.64
C ARG A 72 -10.48 7.26 9.00
N ASP A 73 -11.36 7.76 9.86
CA ASP A 73 -11.00 8.27 11.18
C ASP A 73 -10.53 7.14 12.12
N SER A 74 -11.14 5.96 12.02
CA SER A 74 -10.71 4.76 12.74
C SER A 74 -9.31 4.29 12.32
N LEU A 75 -9.01 4.31 11.02
CA LEU A 75 -7.68 3.98 10.48
C LEU A 75 -6.62 4.99 10.94
N ARG A 76 -6.95 6.29 10.96
CA ARG A 76 -6.06 7.33 11.49
C ARG A 76 -5.75 7.14 12.98
N LYS A 77 -6.76 6.80 13.79
CA LYS A 77 -6.59 6.52 15.22
C LYS A 77 -5.64 5.36 15.50
N VAL A 78 -5.45 4.45 14.54
CA VAL A 78 -4.50 3.34 14.64
C VAL A 78 -3.18 3.62 13.91
N GLY A 79 -2.97 4.86 13.47
CA GLY A 79 -1.73 5.31 12.86
C GLY A 79 -1.61 5.04 11.37
N VAL A 80 -2.69 4.67 10.67
CA VAL A 80 -2.69 4.48 9.22
C VAL A 80 -3.09 5.78 8.55
N ASN A 81 -2.16 6.40 7.83
CA ASN A 81 -2.42 7.63 7.09
C ASN A 81 -2.31 7.45 5.56
N SER A 82 -1.71 6.35 5.12
CA SER A 82 -1.53 6.06 3.71
C SER A 82 -1.79 4.60 3.33
N ALA A 83 -1.86 4.35 2.02
CA ALA A 83 -1.93 3.00 1.46
C ALA A 83 -0.75 2.13 1.91
N ARG A 84 0.45 2.69 2.04
CA ARG A 84 1.65 1.96 2.44
C ARG A 84 1.63 1.57 3.92
N ASP A 85 1.11 2.45 4.79
CA ASP A 85 0.91 2.13 6.21
C ASP A 85 -0.03 0.92 6.36
N LEU A 86 -1.06 0.87 5.52
CA LEU A 86 -2.00 -0.24 5.50
C LEU A 86 -1.34 -1.56 5.04
N GLU A 87 -0.59 -1.54 3.94
CA GLU A 87 0.17 -2.71 3.45
C GLU A 87 1.15 -3.24 4.53
N LYS A 88 1.78 -2.34 5.29
CA LYS A 88 2.67 -2.73 6.41
C LYS A 88 1.92 -3.41 7.55
N LEU A 89 0.75 -2.90 7.93
CA LEU A 89 -0.04 -3.52 9.00
C LEU A 89 -0.59 -4.90 8.59
N ASP A 90 -0.94 -5.08 7.32
CA ASP A 90 -1.33 -6.37 6.77
C ASP A 90 -0.18 -7.38 6.80
N SER A 91 1.04 -6.94 6.44
CA SER A 91 2.25 -7.78 6.55
C SER A 91 2.53 -8.23 8.00
N ARG A 92 2.02 -7.49 8.99
CA ARG A 92 2.10 -7.82 10.42
C ARG A 92 0.90 -8.65 10.91
N ASN A 93 0.03 -9.12 10.00
CA ASN A 93 -1.14 -9.96 10.26
C ASN A 93 -2.10 -9.36 11.29
N VAL A 94 -2.28 -8.03 11.27
CA VAL A 94 -3.21 -7.31 12.15
C VAL A 94 -4.64 -7.49 11.65
N ASN A 95 -5.56 -7.89 12.53
CA ASN A 95 -6.95 -8.10 12.16
C ASN A 95 -7.75 -6.78 12.10
N PHE A 96 -7.74 -6.12 10.93
CA PHE A 96 -8.43 -4.85 10.69
C PHE A 96 -9.93 -4.92 10.98
N LYS A 97 -10.57 -6.05 10.65
CA LYS A 97 -12.00 -6.23 10.84
C LYS A 97 -12.39 -6.06 12.30
N LYS A 98 -11.61 -6.66 13.22
CA LYS A 98 -11.83 -6.53 14.67
C LYS A 98 -11.57 -5.11 15.15
N VAL A 99 -10.47 -4.50 14.71
CA VAL A 99 -10.08 -3.15 15.14
C VAL A 99 -11.11 -2.11 14.71
N VAL A 100 -11.58 -2.18 13.46
CA VAL A 100 -12.62 -1.25 12.96
C VAL A 100 -13.96 -1.53 13.64
N GLN A 101 -14.35 -2.78 13.86
CA GLN A 101 -15.55 -3.10 14.64
C GLN A 101 -15.50 -2.55 16.06
N GLU A 102 -14.38 -2.73 16.77
CA GLU A 102 -14.22 -2.22 18.14
C GLU A 102 -14.30 -0.69 18.21
N LYS A 103 -13.77 0.01 17.19
CA LYS A 103 -13.74 1.47 17.16
C LYS A 103 -15.03 2.12 16.63
N THR A 104 -15.82 1.39 15.84
CA THR A 104 -17.11 1.84 15.28
C THR A 104 -18.32 1.26 16.02
N GLY A 105 -18.12 0.63 17.18
CA GLY A 105 -19.21 0.04 17.96
C GLY A 105 -19.88 -1.17 17.29
N GLY A 106 -19.22 -1.78 16.30
CA GLY A 106 -19.70 -2.97 15.58
C GLY A 106 -20.55 -2.68 14.34
N GLU A 107 -20.86 -1.42 14.03
CA GLU A 107 -21.72 -1.05 12.91
C GLU A 107 -21.03 -1.19 11.54
N LYS A 108 -19.71 -1.04 11.50
CA LYS A 108 -18.93 -1.14 10.26
C LYS A 108 -17.87 -2.24 10.39
N SER A 109 -17.86 -3.13 9.40
CA SER A 109 -16.76 -4.09 9.22
C SER A 109 -16.04 -3.75 7.93
N LEU A 110 -14.71 -3.60 8.02
CA LEU A 110 -13.87 -3.36 6.87
C LEU A 110 -13.12 -4.65 6.53
N ASP A 111 -13.26 -5.13 5.29
CA ASP A 111 -12.40 -6.17 4.73
C ASP A 111 -11.16 -5.50 4.12
N TYR A 112 -10.00 -6.07 4.39
CA TYR A 112 -8.75 -5.61 3.82
C TYR A 112 -8.75 -5.72 2.29
N SER A 113 -9.40 -6.74 1.73
CA SER A 113 -9.50 -6.95 0.28
C SER A 113 -10.25 -5.80 -0.40
N ASP A 114 -11.35 -5.34 0.21
CA ASP A 114 -12.13 -4.22 -0.31
C ASP A 114 -11.34 -2.92 -0.24
N LEU A 115 -10.64 -2.69 0.87
CA LEU A 115 -9.80 -1.51 1.05
C LEU A 115 -8.61 -1.51 0.08
N ALA A 116 -7.97 -2.65 -0.13
CA ALA A 116 -6.89 -2.81 -1.11
C ALA A 116 -7.40 -2.51 -2.53
N ASN A 117 -8.61 -2.95 -2.88
CA ASN A 117 -9.22 -2.64 -4.17
C ASN A 117 -9.51 -1.14 -4.33
N LEU A 118 -10.05 -0.49 -3.30
CA LEU A 118 -10.28 0.96 -3.29
C LEU A 118 -8.98 1.75 -3.45
N ILE A 119 -7.93 1.36 -2.71
CA ILE A 119 -6.60 1.96 -2.79
C ILE A 119 -6.01 1.79 -4.19
N ASN A 120 -6.04 0.58 -4.74
CA ASN A 120 -5.46 0.30 -6.05
C ASN A 120 -6.20 1.05 -7.16
N LYS A 121 -7.53 1.13 -7.08
CA LYS A 121 -8.36 1.95 -7.98
C LYS A 121 -8.02 3.44 -7.89
N ALA A 122 -7.89 3.98 -6.69
CA ALA A 122 -7.53 5.39 -6.48
C ALA A 122 -6.08 5.70 -6.95
N ARG A 123 -5.13 4.81 -6.65
CA ARG A 123 -3.75 4.86 -7.17
C ARG A 123 -3.75 4.86 -8.69
N ARG A 124 -4.58 4.02 -9.31
CA ARG A 124 -4.69 3.93 -10.78
C ARG A 124 -5.30 5.16 -11.41
N ARG A 125 -6.28 5.81 -10.77
CA ARG A 125 -6.80 7.11 -11.23
C ARG A 125 -5.69 8.18 -11.25
N LYS A 126 -4.87 8.26 -10.19
CA LYS A 126 -3.74 9.20 -10.10
C LYS A 126 -2.65 8.88 -11.14
N LEU A 127 -2.33 7.60 -11.30
CA LEU A 127 -1.35 7.09 -12.25
C LEU A 127 -2.05 6.48 -13.46
N SER A 128 -2.86 7.30 -14.14
CA SER A 128 -3.56 6.87 -15.35
C SER A 128 -2.55 6.51 -16.45
N PRO A 129 -2.79 5.45 -17.24
CA PRO A 129 -1.89 5.08 -18.33
C PRO A 129 -1.88 6.19 -19.39
N GLN A 130 -0.70 6.61 -19.80
CA GLN A 130 -0.53 7.64 -20.83
C GLN A 130 0.18 7.02 -22.03
N LEU A 131 -0.41 7.13 -23.21
CA LEU A 131 0.21 6.70 -24.45
C LEU A 131 0.84 7.91 -25.15
N SER A 132 2.14 7.88 -25.36
CA SER A 132 2.88 8.95 -26.05
C SER A 132 3.08 8.62 -27.53
N THR A 133 3.39 7.36 -27.84
CA THR A 133 3.71 6.95 -29.21
C THR A 133 3.27 5.51 -29.45
N LEU A 134 2.77 5.25 -30.64
CA LEU A 134 2.47 3.92 -31.15
C LEU A 134 3.24 3.74 -32.46
N SER A 135 3.99 2.66 -32.56
CA SER A 135 4.66 2.25 -33.80
C SER A 135 4.28 0.81 -34.15
N ALA A 136 4.27 0.52 -35.45
CA ALA A 136 4.03 -0.80 -35.99
C ALA A 136 5.21 -1.19 -36.87
N HIS A 137 5.70 -2.41 -36.69
CA HIS A 137 6.73 -2.99 -37.53
C HIS A 137 6.25 -4.33 -38.09
N GLU A 138 6.29 -4.47 -39.41
CA GLU A 138 5.90 -5.72 -40.05
C GLU A 138 7.02 -6.75 -39.92
N GLN A 139 6.70 -7.94 -39.43
CA GLN A 139 7.62 -9.04 -39.27
C GLN A 139 7.01 -10.33 -39.83
N GLY A 140 7.15 -10.51 -41.15
CA GLY A 140 6.62 -11.68 -41.85
C GLY A 140 5.09 -11.76 -41.77
N GLU A 141 4.59 -12.81 -41.10
CA GLU A 141 3.16 -13.08 -40.91
C GLU A 141 2.55 -12.38 -39.67
N ALA A 142 3.33 -11.53 -39.00
CA ALA A 142 2.86 -10.78 -37.84
C ALA A 142 3.24 -9.30 -37.94
N VAL A 143 2.50 -8.47 -37.21
CA VAL A 143 2.81 -7.07 -36.94
C VAL A 143 3.22 -6.96 -35.49
N GLU A 144 4.42 -6.45 -35.24
CA GLU A 144 4.87 -6.07 -33.90
C GLU A 144 4.40 -4.63 -33.64
N LEU A 145 3.56 -4.47 -32.64
CA LEU A 145 3.10 -3.17 -32.17
C LEU A 145 3.91 -2.78 -30.93
N THR A 146 4.53 -1.61 -30.96
CA THR A 146 5.27 -1.05 -29.83
C THR A 146 4.57 0.22 -29.36
N LEU A 147 4.16 0.24 -28.11
CA LEU A 147 3.54 1.37 -27.43
C LEU A 147 4.55 1.92 -26.43
N HIS A 148 4.77 3.23 -26.49
CA HIS A 148 5.59 3.98 -25.56
C HIS A 148 4.74 5.00 -24.80
N GLY A 149 5.02 5.16 -23.51
CA GLY A 149 4.20 5.99 -22.64
C GLY A 149 4.63 5.89 -21.19
N GLU A 150 3.66 6.05 -20.30
CA GLU A 150 3.86 6.01 -18.84
C GLU A 150 2.74 5.26 -18.15
N ASN A 151 3.06 4.67 -16.99
CA ASN A 151 2.14 3.95 -16.13
C ASN A 151 1.44 2.76 -16.82
N PHE A 152 2.09 2.05 -17.74
CA PHE A 152 1.47 0.86 -18.32
C PHE A 152 1.35 -0.28 -17.31
N VAL A 153 2.46 -0.66 -16.67
CA VAL A 153 2.48 -1.67 -15.60
C VAL A 153 2.89 -1.02 -14.26
N LEU A 154 1.95 -0.94 -13.32
CA LEU A 154 2.22 -0.46 -11.94
C LEU A 154 2.66 -1.60 -11.00
N GLN A 155 2.11 -2.79 -11.20
CA GLN A 155 2.42 -3.99 -10.43
C GLN A 155 2.44 -5.20 -11.37
N LYS A 156 3.43 -6.08 -11.22
CA LYS A 156 3.51 -7.31 -12.02
C LYS A 156 2.41 -8.27 -11.60
N SER A 157 1.70 -8.81 -12.57
CA SER A 157 0.65 -9.81 -12.39
C SER A 157 0.83 -10.95 -13.38
N SER A 158 0.37 -12.15 -13.02
CA SER A 158 0.35 -13.28 -13.96
C SER A 158 -0.75 -13.16 -15.02
N HIS A 159 -1.77 -12.33 -14.79
CA HIS A 159 -2.93 -12.19 -15.68
C HIS A 159 -2.92 -10.89 -16.51
N TYR A 160 -2.03 -9.96 -16.19
CA TYR A 160 -1.97 -8.65 -16.81
C TYR A 160 -0.52 -8.23 -17.10
N PRO A 161 -0.28 -7.46 -18.18
CA PRO A 161 -1.27 -6.97 -19.14
C PRO A 161 -1.75 -8.07 -20.11
N ALA A 162 -2.94 -7.88 -20.67
CA ALA A 162 -3.53 -8.73 -21.69
C ALA A 162 -4.08 -7.87 -22.84
N ALA A 163 -3.80 -8.28 -24.09
CA ALA A 163 -4.24 -7.55 -25.27
C ALA A 163 -5.18 -8.38 -26.14
N ILE A 164 -6.15 -7.71 -26.76
CA ILE A 164 -7.11 -8.27 -27.69
C ILE A 164 -7.19 -7.38 -28.92
N VAL A 165 -7.04 -7.96 -30.11
CA VAL A 165 -7.24 -7.30 -31.40
C VAL A 165 -8.41 -7.96 -32.10
N ASN A 166 -9.44 -7.20 -32.48
CA ASN A 166 -10.63 -7.71 -33.18
C ASN A 166 -11.23 -8.97 -32.52
N ASN A 167 -11.37 -8.96 -31.20
CA ASN A 167 -11.85 -10.08 -30.37
C ASN A 167 -10.95 -11.32 -30.33
N ARG A 168 -9.69 -11.21 -30.75
CA ARG A 168 -8.67 -12.28 -30.66
C ARG A 168 -7.52 -11.87 -29.77
N GLN A 169 -7.06 -12.79 -28.92
CA GLN A 169 -5.98 -12.52 -27.98
C GLN A 169 -4.65 -12.29 -28.71
N ALA A 170 -4.03 -11.13 -28.48
CA ALA A 170 -2.69 -10.83 -28.96
C ALA A 170 -1.64 -11.25 -27.91
N GLU A 171 -0.45 -11.60 -28.39
CA GLU A 171 0.66 -12.01 -27.52
C GLU A 171 1.39 -10.77 -27.00
N ILE A 172 1.61 -10.68 -25.69
CA ILE A 172 2.46 -9.66 -25.09
C ILE A 172 3.89 -10.17 -25.06
N LEU A 173 4.77 -9.51 -25.80
CA LEU A 173 6.20 -9.83 -25.83
C LEU A 173 6.96 -9.16 -24.67
N HIS A 174 6.59 -7.92 -24.35
CA HIS A 174 7.23 -7.14 -23.31
C HIS A 174 6.25 -6.17 -22.66
N ALA A 175 6.37 -5.98 -21.36
CA ALA A 175 5.56 -5.03 -20.61
C ALA A 175 6.28 -4.50 -19.38
N ASP A 176 6.45 -3.18 -19.32
CA ASP A 176 6.92 -2.45 -18.15
C ASP A 176 6.13 -1.16 -17.94
N ALA A 177 6.63 -0.23 -17.12
CA ALA A 177 5.94 1.02 -16.83
C ALA A 177 5.86 1.97 -18.05
N GLU A 178 6.80 1.88 -18.99
CA GLU A 178 6.99 2.84 -20.08
C GLU A 178 6.77 2.26 -21.48
N LYS A 179 6.82 0.93 -21.61
CA LYS A 179 6.79 0.22 -22.89
C LYS A 179 5.90 -1.01 -22.84
N LEU A 180 5.05 -1.16 -23.85
CA LEU A 180 4.35 -2.40 -24.17
C LEU A 180 4.70 -2.85 -25.59
N GLN A 181 5.07 -4.11 -25.75
CA GLN A 181 5.27 -4.73 -27.05
C GLN A 181 4.32 -5.90 -27.20
N LEU A 182 3.58 -5.89 -28.31
CA LEU A 182 2.61 -6.90 -28.65
C LEU A 182 2.91 -7.47 -30.04
N ARG A 183 2.75 -8.77 -30.17
CA ARG A 183 2.77 -9.46 -31.46
C ARG A 183 1.34 -9.77 -31.88
N VAL A 184 0.97 -9.24 -33.04
CA VAL A 184 -0.36 -9.42 -33.63
C VAL A 184 -0.21 -10.21 -34.94
N PRO A 185 -0.68 -11.46 -35.02
CA PRO A 185 -0.76 -12.18 -36.29
C PRO A 185 -1.54 -11.37 -37.34
N ARG A 186 -1.04 -11.31 -38.58
CA ARG A 186 -1.70 -10.56 -39.68
C ARG A 186 -3.12 -11.06 -39.94
N GLU A 187 -3.39 -12.34 -39.72
CA GLU A 187 -4.72 -12.94 -39.81
C GLU A 187 -5.74 -12.36 -38.80
N PHE A 188 -5.29 -11.61 -37.78
CA PHE A 188 -6.18 -10.95 -36.82
C PHE A 188 -6.56 -9.54 -37.29
N LEU A 189 -5.80 -8.99 -38.25
CA LEU A 189 -6.01 -7.66 -38.80
C LEU A 189 -6.93 -7.74 -40.03
N LYS A 190 -7.74 -6.70 -40.18
CA LYS A 190 -8.63 -6.45 -41.31
C LYS A 190 -8.14 -5.19 -42.03
N THR A 191 -8.41 -5.09 -43.33
CA THR A 191 -8.18 -3.85 -44.07
C THR A 191 -9.04 -2.72 -43.49
N GLY A 192 -8.43 -1.57 -43.23
CA GLY A 192 -9.08 -0.42 -42.59
C GLY A 192 -8.98 -0.45 -41.06
N ASP A 193 -10.10 -0.28 -40.37
CA ASP A 193 -10.12 -0.08 -38.92
C ASP A 193 -10.04 -1.39 -38.15
N ASN A 194 -9.17 -1.41 -37.14
CA ASN A 194 -8.96 -2.54 -36.24
C ASN A 194 -9.04 -2.07 -34.79
N ALA A 195 -9.83 -2.79 -33.97
CA ALA A 195 -9.97 -2.46 -32.56
C ALA A 195 -8.92 -3.21 -31.73
N LEU A 196 -8.07 -2.46 -31.03
CA LEU A 196 -7.12 -2.98 -30.05
C LEU A 196 -7.58 -2.57 -28.64
N ALA A 197 -7.82 -3.56 -27.79
CA ALA A 197 -8.08 -3.36 -26.37
C ALA A 197 -6.95 -3.99 -25.55
N ILE A 198 -6.40 -3.24 -24.60
CA ILE A 198 -5.35 -3.70 -23.70
C ILE A 198 -5.83 -3.52 -22.26
N ALA A 199 -6.05 -4.62 -21.55
CA ALA A 199 -6.26 -4.60 -20.12
C ALA A 199 -4.89 -4.57 -19.42
N LEU A 200 -4.59 -3.48 -18.73
CA LEU A 200 -3.31 -3.27 -18.05
C LEU A 200 -3.30 -3.84 -16.63
N ASP A 201 -4.47 -3.80 -15.98
CA ASP A 201 -4.76 -4.29 -14.64
C ASP A 201 -6.30 -4.32 -14.46
N PRO A 202 -6.84 -4.79 -13.32
CA PRO A 202 -8.29 -4.84 -13.08
C PRO A 202 -9.02 -3.48 -13.13
N TYR A 203 -8.30 -2.37 -13.11
CA TYR A 203 -8.84 -1.01 -13.00
C TYR A 203 -8.58 -0.15 -14.24
N ALA A 204 -7.75 -0.60 -15.19
CA ALA A 204 -7.41 0.15 -16.39
C ALA A 204 -7.45 -0.69 -17.66
N VAL A 205 -8.24 -0.21 -18.62
CA VAL A 205 -8.32 -0.74 -19.98
C VAL A 205 -8.05 0.40 -20.96
N MET A 206 -7.10 0.20 -21.88
CA MET A 206 -6.85 1.07 -23.01
C MET A 206 -7.57 0.53 -24.24
N GLN A 207 -8.20 1.41 -25.00
CA GLN A 207 -8.84 1.09 -26.28
C GLN A 207 -8.25 2.00 -27.36
N LEU A 208 -7.82 1.40 -28.47
CA LEU A 208 -7.16 2.05 -29.58
C LEU A 208 -7.78 1.56 -30.89
N ASN A 209 -7.89 2.46 -31.86
CA ASN A 209 -8.24 2.11 -33.22
C ASN A 209 -6.97 2.17 -34.07
N LEU A 210 -6.60 1.04 -34.67
CA LEU A 210 -5.47 0.93 -35.57
C LEU A 210 -5.99 1.04 -37.01
N GLN A 211 -5.30 1.81 -37.84
CA GLN A 211 -5.58 1.87 -39.28
C GLN A 211 -4.55 1.01 -40.01
N SER A 212 -5.04 0.06 -40.80
CA SER A 212 -4.25 -0.86 -41.63
C SER A 212 -4.61 -0.79 -43.10
#